data_AF-A0A924YLQ7-F1
#
_entry.id   AF-A0A924YLQ7-F1
#
_cell.length_a   1.000
_cell.length_b   1.000
_cell.length_c   1.000
_cell.angle_alpha   90.00
_cell.angle_beta   90.00
_cell.angle_gamma   90.00
#
_symmetry.space_group_name_H-M   'P 1'
#
loop_
_entity.id
_entity.type
_entity.pdbx_description
1 polymer ?
#
loop_
_entity_poly.entity_id
_entity_poly.type
_entity_poly.pdbx_seq_one_letter_code
_entity_poly.pdbx_strand_id
1 'polypeptide(L)' 'MRNSRLGKLIFLAIVTVSTAASAEDVKHVVLISVDGLAASYFDDPKAELPTLRMLAKQGARAEGMITTFPSVTWPSHTSL' A
#
# COMPACT_ATOMS: atom_id res chain seq x y z
N MET A 1 7.20 36.68 38.85
CA MET A 1 7.24 35.23 38.53
C MET A 1 6.18 34.86 37.49
N ARG A 2 6.28 35.42 36.28
CA ARG A 2 5.26 35.33 35.22
C ARG A 2 6.06 35.56 33.93
N ASN A 3 6.54 34.58 33.16
CA ASN A 3 5.80 33.96 32.04
C ASN A 3 6.64 32.89 31.28
N SER A 4 7.64 32.25 31.89
CA SER A 4 8.54 31.34 31.15
C SER A 4 7.92 30.02 30.67
N ARG A 5 6.73 29.66 31.19
CA ARG A 5 5.97 28.47 30.77
C ARG A 5 5.20 28.70 29.47
N LEU A 6 4.76 29.93 29.20
CA LEU A 6 3.98 30.28 28.01
C LEU A 6 4.84 30.24 26.74
N GLY A 7 6.09 30.72 26.84
CA GLY A 7 7.07 30.64 25.75
C GLY A 7 7.46 29.19 25.39
N LYS A 8 7.55 28.30 26.38
CA LYS A 8 7.83 26.87 26.14
C LYS A 8 6.67 26.14 25.47
N LEU A 9 5.42 26.50 25.79
CA LEU A 9 4.22 25.94 25.16
C LEU A 9 4.06 26.40 23.70
N ILE A 10 4.40 27.67 23.41
CA ILE A 10 4.43 28.19 22.04
C ILE A 10 5.55 27.53 21.22
N PHE A 11 6.73 27.35 21.82
CA PHE A 11 7.86 26.69 21.16
C PHE A 11 7.58 25.22 20.85
N LEU A 12 6.89 24.51 21.76
CA LEU A 12 6.49 23.11 21.54
C LEU A 12 5.41 22.98 20.46
N ALA A 13 4.51 23.96 20.32
CA ALA A 13 3.48 23.97 19.29
C ALA A 13 4.03 24.28 17.87
N ILE A 14 5.15 24.99 17.76
CA ILE A 14 5.80 25.33 16.48
C ILE A 14 6.63 24.16 15.92
N VAL A 15 7.14 23.26 16.79
CA VAL A 15 7.89 22.07 16.33
C VAL A 15 6.96 20.99 15.76
N THR A 16 5.66 21.07 16.01
CA THR A 16 4.64 20.21 15.39
C THR A 16 4.18 20.70 14.02
N VAL A 17 4.96 21.56 13.35
CA VAL A 17 4.75 21.87 11.93
C VAL A 17 4.89 20.57 11.15
N SER A 18 3.72 20.00 10.86
CA SER A 18 3.50 18.85 10.02
C SER A 18 4.38 18.95 8.78
N THR A 19 5.33 18.02 8.67
CA THR A 19 5.86 17.62 7.37
C THR A 19 4.72 16.96 6.61
N ALA A 20 3.83 17.77 6.04
CA ALA A 20 2.97 17.32 4.97
C ALA A 20 3.90 16.96 3.82
N ALA A 21 4.24 15.68 3.70
CA ALA A 21 4.95 15.18 2.54
C ALA A 21 4.13 15.59 1.31
N SER A 22 4.66 16.49 0.49
CA SER A 22 4.08 16.77 -0.82
C SER A 22 4.12 15.45 -1.58
N ALA A 23 2.95 14.84 -1.78
CA ALA A 23 2.82 13.71 -2.67
C ALA A 23 3.27 14.19 -4.05
N GLU A 24 4.37 13.62 -4.53
CA GLU A 24 4.82 13.88 -5.89
C GLU A 24 3.70 13.43 -6.84
N ASP A 25 3.46 14.19 -7.91
CA ASP A 25 2.47 13.82 -8.91
C ASP A 25 2.79 12.41 -9.45
N VAL A 26 1.86 11.48 -9.27
CA VAL A 26 1.98 10.14 -9.87
C VAL A 26 1.87 10.29 -11.39
N LYS A 27 3.01 10.26 -12.10
CA LYS A 27 3.05 10.45 -13.55
C LYS A 27 2.56 9.23 -14.33
N HIS A 28 2.72 8.02 -13.77
CA HIS A 28 2.39 6.77 -14.44
C HIS A 28 1.80 5.74 -13.48
N VAL A 29 0.86 4.95 -13.99
CA VAL A 29 0.32 3.76 -13.32
C VAL A 29 0.62 2.56 -14.19
N VAL A 30 1.21 1.53 -13.60
CA VAL A 30 1.50 0.26 -14.28
C VAL A 30 0.59 -0.82 -13.69
N LEU A 31 -0.32 -1.35 -14.51
CA LEU A 31 -1.16 -2.48 -14.15
C LEU A 31 -0.49 -3.78 -14.60
N ILE A 32 -0.23 -4.69 -13.66
CA ILE A 32 0.36 -6.01 -13.91
C ILE A 32 -0.67 -7.06 -13.54
N SER A 33 -1.14 -7.84 -14.52
CA SER A 33 -1.99 -9.01 -14.29
C SER A 33 -1.17 -10.29 -14.49
N VAL A 34 -1.22 -11.19 -13.50
CA VAL A 34 -0.59 -12.52 -13.56
C VAL A 34 -1.70 -13.57 -13.56
N ASP A 35 -1.90 -14.22 -14.71
CA ASP A 35 -2.99 -15.19 -14.87
C ASP A 35 -2.83 -16.39 -13.91
N GLY A 36 -3.94 -16.83 -13.32
CA GLY A 36 -3.97 -17.98 -12.41
C GLY A 36 -3.20 -17.82 -11.08
N LEU A 37 -2.78 -16.61 -10.69
CA LEU A 37 -2.11 -16.38 -9.40
C LEU A 37 -3.13 -16.40 -8.24
N ALA A 38 -3.35 -17.58 -7.67
CA ALA A 38 -4.23 -17.75 -6.52
C ALA A 38 -3.68 -17.08 -5.25
N ALA A 39 -4.56 -16.50 -4.43
CA ALA A 39 -4.19 -15.84 -3.18
C ALA A 39 -3.44 -16.77 -2.21
N SER A 40 -3.80 -18.06 -2.19
CA SER A 40 -3.17 -19.09 -1.34
C SER A 40 -1.67 -19.27 -1.59
N TYR A 41 -1.14 -18.88 -2.76
CA TYR A 41 0.30 -18.98 -3.02
C TYR A 41 1.14 -18.05 -2.15
N PHE A 42 0.57 -16.95 -1.62
CA PHE A 42 1.29 -16.09 -0.68
C PHE A 42 1.57 -16.78 0.66
N ASP A 43 0.79 -17.79 1.03
CA ASP A 43 0.93 -18.47 2.32
C ASP A 43 1.57 -19.87 2.15
N ASP A 44 1.65 -20.38 0.92
CA ASP A 44 2.36 -21.64 0.61
C ASP A 44 3.89 -21.45 0.68
N PRO A 45 4.62 -22.13 1.58
CA PRO A 45 6.07 -22.03 1.67
C PRO A 45 6.81 -22.63 0.45
N LYS A 46 6.15 -23.43 -0.39
CA LYS A 46 6.73 -23.99 -1.62
C LYS A 46 6.63 -23.05 -2.82
N ALA A 47 5.84 -21.99 -2.72
CA ALA A 47 5.67 -21.01 -3.79
C ALA A 47 6.81 -19.99 -3.77
N GLU A 48 7.71 -20.10 -4.76
CA GLU A 48 8.85 -19.21 -5.00
C GLU A 48 8.39 -17.84 -5.54
N LEU A 49 7.98 -16.97 -4.62
CA LEU A 49 7.46 -15.63 -4.91
C LEU A 49 8.26 -14.51 -4.21
N PRO A 50 9.61 -14.50 -4.24
CA PRO A 50 10.42 -13.58 -3.42
C PRO A 50 10.08 -12.10 -3.67
N THR A 51 9.93 -11.71 -4.94
CA THR A 51 9.60 -10.32 -5.31
C THR A 51 8.18 -9.94 -4.90
N LEU A 52 7.19 -10.81 -5.11
CA LEU A 52 5.80 -10.51 -4.72
C LEU A 52 5.64 -10.45 -3.20
N ARG A 53 6.33 -11.32 -2.45
CA ARG A 53 6.36 -11.28 -0.97
C ARG A 53 7.02 -10.00 -0.46
N MET A 54 8.10 -9.57 -1.10
CA MET A 54 8.74 -8.28 -0.79
C MET A 54 7.78 -7.11 -1.03
N LEU A 55 7.12 -7.05 -2.19
CA LEU A 55 6.14 -6.02 -2.51
C LEU A 55 4.96 -6.01 -1.53
N ALA A 56 4.43 -7.17 -1.16
CA ALA A 56 3.36 -7.28 -0.17
C ALA A 56 3.78 -6.82 1.22
N LYS A 57 5.04 -7.04 1.61
CA LYS A 57 5.59 -6.59 2.91
C LYS A 57 5.85 -5.07 2.94
N GLN A 58 6.31 -4.50 1.84
CA GLN A 58 6.69 -3.08 1.75
C GLN A 58 5.54 -2.17 1.31
N GLY A 59 4.53 -2.72 0.64
CA GLY A 59 3.37 -2.00 0.14
C GLY A 59 2.07 -2.45 0.80
N ALA A 60 1.00 -2.45 0.02
CA ALA A 60 -0.33 -2.89 0.45
C ALA A 60 -0.71 -4.21 -0.23
N ARG A 61 -1.40 -5.07 0.53
CA ARG A 61 -1.89 -6.40 0.11
C ARG A 61 -3.30 -6.59 0.66
N ALA A 62 -4.21 -7.11 -0.17
CA ALA A 62 -5.48 -7.68 0.29
C ALA A 62 -5.30 -9.17 0.66
N GLU A 63 -6.20 -9.74 1.45
CA GLU A 63 -6.20 -11.19 1.74
C GLU A 63 -6.45 -12.02 0.47
N GLY A 64 -7.29 -11.52 -0.44
CA GLY A 64 -7.54 -12.10 -1.75
C GLY A 64 -8.43 -11.19 -2.59
N MET A 65 -8.67 -11.58 -3.85
CA MET A 65 -9.57 -10.92 -4.79
C MET A 65 -10.69 -11.87 -5.19
N ILE A 66 -11.95 -11.42 -5.10
CA ILE A 66 -13.09 -12.16 -5.66
C ILE A 66 -13.17 -11.83 -7.15
N THR A 67 -13.06 -12.86 -7.99
CA THR A 67 -13.15 -12.72 -9.44
C THR A 67 -14.60 -12.76 -9.96
N THR A 68 -14.79 -12.42 -11.23
CA THR A 68 -16.07 -12.56 -11.93
C THR A 68 -16.43 -14.04 -12.16
N PHE A 69 -17.73 -14.32 -12.33
CA PHE A 69 -18.21 -15.63 -12.75
C PHE A 69 -18.61 -15.61 -14.23
N PRO A 70 -18.14 -16.56 -15.07
CA PRO A 70 -17.20 -17.64 -14.73
C PRO A 70 -15.77 -17.13 -14.52
N SER A 71 -15.05 -17.76 -13.59
CA SER A 71 -13.67 -17.43 -13.22
C SER A 71 -12.66 -17.96 -14.25
N VAL A 72 -12.69 -17.40 -15.46
CA VAL A 72 -11.83 -17.79 -16.59
C VAL A 72 -11.09 -16.57 -17.14
N THR A 73 -9.97 -16.80 -17.82
CA THR A 73 -8.99 -15.76 -18.20
C THR A 73 -9.64 -14.52 -18.82
N TRP A 74 -10.47 -14.68 -19.86
CA TRP A 74 -10.99 -13.53 -20.60
C TRP A 74 -11.94 -12.64 -19.79
N PRO A 75 -13.07 -13.12 -19.22
CA PRO A 75 -13.94 -12.30 -18.38
C PRO A 75 -13.25 -11.71 -17.15
N SER A 76 -12.31 -12.42 -16.52
CA SER A 76 -11.59 -11.91 -15.35
C SER A 76 -10.66 -10.75 -15.70
N HIS A 77 -9.93 -10.83 -16.82
CA HIS A 77 -9.01 -9.76 -17.22
C HIS A 77 -9.75 -8.54 -17.77
N THR A 78 -10.85 -8.73 -18.50
CA THR A 78 -11.64 -7.60 -19.04
C THR A 78 -12.35 -6.80 -17.95
N SER A 79 -12.60 -7.38 -16.77
CA SER A 79 -13.27 -6.67 -15.66
C SER A 79 -12.35 -5.82 -14.77
N LEU A 80 -11.03 -5.91 -14.93
CA LEU A 80 -10.03 -5.12 -14.18
C LEU A 80 -9.95 -3.68 -14.71
#